data_AF-A0A8S1U122-F1
#
_entry.id   AF-A0A8S1U122-F1
#
_cell.length_a   1.000
_cell.length_b   1.000
_cell.length_c   1.000
_cell.angle_alpha   90.00
_cell.angle_beta   90.00
_cell.angle_gamma   90.00
#
_symmetry.space_group_name_H-M   'P 1'
#
loop_
_entity.id
_entity.type
_entity.pdbx_description
1 polymer ?
#
loop_
_entity_poly.entity_id
_entity_poly.type
_entity_poly.pdbx_seq_one_letter_code
_entity_poly.pdbx_strand_id
1 'polypeptide(L)'
;MMRYVVTINDYETRNDVIYYIIYLNCQNAFKTLYKRYSDLKALNDQLQQKNNEFKLKLLLPRFPKKKMFGRTKNSQSDIKTRGLELQQYLETILNIPSIWSFQFLREYLPKVQQIDETCRLEQINTEYSKDLCWLQMDELKKSFLQRQDLFQSNKKNNQKGNKTSGYYQRYHFTINEFIIQNDHVQYLIILTDTKKTTKYQFEMRYSNLRDCHLLLEKQQFKNCLPQFPKRRLIGQTIHNPQQIQDRQDQLQRYLNQIFSVQEFVESEPLVYFITRIKLEGKSIRQGQAERVSQFSQQVNGSSFNVSQGMEELREQKSI
;
A
#
# COMPACT_ATOMS: atom_id res chain seq x y z
N MET A 1 10.46 6.24 -13.29
CA MET A 1 9.00 6.11 -13.06
C MET A 1 8.37 5.65 -14.36
N MET A 2 7.58 4.57 -14.36
CA MET A 2 6.89 4.13 -15.57
C MET A 2 5.83 5.16 -15.97
N ARG A 3 5.79 5.55 -17.24
CA ARG A 3 4.81 6.46 -17.80
C ARG A 3 4.12 5.79 -18.98
N TYR A 4 2.80 5.79 -18.95
CA TYR A 4 1.97 5.29 -20.03
C TYR A 4 1.63 6.42 -20.99
N VAL A 5 1.82 6.17 -22.28
CA VAL A 5 1.36 7.03 -23.37
C VAL A 5 0.18 6.33 -24.03
N VAL A 6 -0.90 7.06 -24.24
CA VAL A 6 -2.15 6.54 -24.80
C VAL A 6 -2.41 7.25 -26.12
N THR A 7 -2.69 6.49 -27.18
CA THR A 7 -3.08 7.03 -28.48
C THR A 7 -4.38 6.40 -28.93
N ILE A 8 -5.37 7.22 -29.30
CA ILE A 8 -6.64 6.83 -29.92
C ILE A 8 -6.82 7.65 -31.19
N ASN A 9 -6.29 7.15 -32.30
CA ASN A 9 -6.35 7.79 -33.61
C ASN A 9 -7.34 7.11 -34.57
N ASP A 10 -7.85 5.93 -34.22
CA ASP A 10 -8.70 5.13 -35.10
C ASP A 10 -9.85 4.42 -34.35
N TYR A 11 -10.85 3.97 -35.11
CA TYR A 11 -12.01 3.25 -34.62
C TYR A 11 -12.56 2.26 -35.66
N GLU A 12 -13.18 1.20 -35.17
CA GLU A 12 -13.90 0.23 -36.00
C GLU A 12 -15.39 0.24 -35.67
N THR A 13 -16.22 -0.07 -36.66
CA THR A 13 -17.65 -0.30 -36.46
C THR A 13 -17.92 -1.79 -36.60
N ARG A 14 -18.40 -2.42 -35.53
CA ARG A 14 -18.80 -3.84 -35.51
C ARG A 14 -20.24 -3.93 -35.07
N ASN A 15 -21.12 -4.51 -35.89
CA ASN A 15 -22.56 -4.62 -35.61
C ASN A 15 -23.18 -3.28 -35.17
N ASP A 16 -22.90 -2.19 -35.91
CA ASP A 16 -23.44 -0.85 -35.64
C ASP A 16 -22.98 -0.24 -34.27
N VAL A 17 -21.87 -0.75 -33.74
CA VAL A 17 -21.24 -0.29 -32.49
C VAL A 17 -19.80 0.14 -32.74
N ILE A 18 -19.43 1.31 -32.19
CA ILE A 18 -18.10 1.89 -32.32
C ILE A 18 -17.15 1.31 -31.26
N TYR A 19 -16.03 0.78 -31.73
CA TYR A 19 -14.89 0.33 -30.93
C TYR A 19 -13.70 1.25 -31.21
N TYR A 20 -13.19 1.91 -30.17
CA TYR A 20 -11.96 2.69 -30.27
C TYR A 20 -10.76 1.76 -30.24
N ILE A 21 -9.80 1.99 -31.15
CA ILE A 21 -8.51 1.32 -31.13
C ILE A 21 -7.58 2.13 -30.25
N ILE A 22 -7.16 1.55 -29.13
CA ILE A 22 -6.36 2.22 -28.10
C ILE A 22 -4.98 1.60 -28.10
N TYR A 23 -3.98 2.40 -28.45
CA TYR A 23 -2.57 2.02 -28.36
C TYR A 23 -1.99 2.52 -27.05
N LEU A 24 -1.46 1.59 -26.26
CA LEU A 24 -0.81 1.86 -24.99
C LEU A 24 0.66 1.52 -25.10
N ASN A 25 1.51 2.50 -24.82
CA ASN A 25 2.96 2.34 -24.83
C ASN A 25 3.53 2.72 -23.44
N CYS A 26 4.45 1.90 -22.94
CA CYS A 26 5.27 2.22 -21.78
C CYS A 26 6.67 1.66 -22.01
N GLN A 27 7.67 2.54 -22.15
CA GLN A 27 9.13 2.29 -22.26
C GLN A 27 9.54 1.09 -23.13
N ASN A 28 9.26 -0.15 -22.70
CA ASN A 28 9.63 -1.40 -23.37
C ASN A 28 8.43 -2.31 -23.68
N ALA A 29 7.20 -1.82 -23.60
CA ALA A 29 6.00 -2.63 -23.79
C ALA A 29 4.90 -1.85 -24.51
N PHE A 30 4.22 -2.54 -25.42
CA PHE A 30 3.07 -2.02 -26.14
C PHE A 30 1.86 -2.93 -25.97
N LYS A 31 0.67 -2.36 -26.04
CA LYS A 31 -0.59 -3.10 -26.07
C LYS A 31 -1.62 -2.36 -26.90
N THR A 32 -2.37 -3.11 -27.69
CA THR A 32 -3.52 -2.60 -28.42
C THR A 32 -4.79 -3.13 -27.78
N LEU A 33 -5.76 -2.26 -27.53
CA LEU A 33 -7.06 -2.60 -26.98
C LEU A 33 -8.16 -2.14 -27.93
N TYR A 34 -9.25 -2.90 -27.97
CA TYR A 34 -10.46 -2.54 -28.69
C TYR A 34 -11.57 -2.37 -27.66
N LYS A 35 -12.00 -1.13 -27.42
CA LYS A 35 -12.97 -0.83 -26.36
C LYS A 35 -14.06 0.10 -26.85
N ARG A 36 -15.29 -0.17 -26.45
CA ARG A 36 -16.40 0.75 -26.65
C ARG A 36 -16.37 1.82 -25.58
N TYR A 37 -17.06 2.93 -25.84
CA TYR A 37 -17.30 3.95 -24.83
C TYR A 37 -17.92 3.38 -23.53
N SER A 38 -18.85 2.42 -23.64
CA SER A 38 -19.47 1.78 -22.47
C SER A 38 -18.47 0.99 -21.61
N ASP A 39 -17.47 0.38 -22.24
CA ASP A 39 -16.48 -0.44 -21.54
C ASP A 39 -15.53 0.47 -20.73
N LEU A 40 -15.14 1.61 -21.31
CA LEU A 40 -14.34 2.64 -20.63
C LEU A 40 -15.15 3.38 -19.55
N LYS A 41 -16.46 3.52 -19.74
CA LYS A 41 -17.36 4.06 -18.71
C LYS A 41 -17.45 3.10 -17.51
N ALA A 42 -17.60 1.80 -17.77
CA ALA A 42 -17.57 0.79 -16.71
C ALA A 42 -16.24 0.79 -15.94
N LEU A 43 -15.10 0.93 -16.65
CA LEU A 43 -13.80 1.14 -16.01
C LEU A 43 -13.80 2.37 -15.08
N ASN A 44 -14.31 3.52 -15.56
CA ASN A 44 -14.42 4.72 -14.73
C ASN A 44 -15.26 4.48 -13.48
N ASP A 45 -16.39 3.80 -13.63
CA ASP A 45 -17.32 3.57 -12.53
C ASP A 45 -16.70 2.61 -11.48
N GLN A 46 -15.95 1.59 -11.91
CA GLN A 46 -15.13 0.75 -11.02
C GLN A 46 -14.04 1.56 -10.30
N LEU A 47 -13.36 2.47 -11.00
CA LEU A 47 -12.36 3.35 -10.38
C LEU A 47 -12.96 4.27 -9.33
N GLN A 48 -14.12 4.87 -9.60
CA GLN A 48 -14.83 5.71 -8.63
C GLN A 48 -15.25 4.89 -7.41
N GLN A 49 -15.77 3.69 -7.63
CA GLN A 49 -16.13 2.77 -6.55
C GLN A 49 -14.91 2.46 -5.67
N LYS A 50 -13.76 2.10 -6.25
CA LYS A 50 -12.53 1.82 -5.49
C LYS A 50 -11.96 3.04 -4.80
N ASN A 51 -11.98 4.21 -5.45
CA ASN A 51 -11.55 5.47 -4.85
C ASN A 51 -12.32 5.75 -3.55
N ASN A 52 -13.62 5.48 -3.55
CA ASN A 52 -14.49 5.63 -2.37
C ASN A 52 -14.27 4.51 -1.35
N GLU A 53 -14.27 3.24 -1.79
CA GLU A 53 -14.12 2.06 -0.94
C GLU A 53 -12.81 2.10 -0.14
N PHE A 54 -11.69 2.40 -0.81
CA PHE A 54 -10.36 2.47 -0.23
C PHE A 54 -10.02 3.87 0.32
N LYS A 55 -10.95 4.84 0.24
CA LYS A 55 -10.78 6.23 0.68
C LYS A 55 -9.49 6.88 0.14
N LEU A 56 -9.19 6.66 -1.14
CA LEU A 56 -7.92 7.08 -1.75
C LEU A 56 -7.82 8.60 -1.92
N LYS A 57 -8.97 9.30 -1.95
CA LYS A 57 -9.07 10.75 -2.20
C LYS A 57 -8.39 11.18 -3.51
N LEU A 58 -8.40 10.32 -4.52
CA LEU A 58 -7.86 10.65 -5.84
C LEU A 58 -8.77 11.68 -6.51
N LEU A 59 -8.15 12.70 -7.09
CA LEU A 59 -8.81 13.64 -8.00
C LEU A 59 -8.90 13.00 -9.38
N LEU A 60 -9.95 12.20 -9.60
CA LEU A 60 -10.18 11.56 -10.89
C LEU A 60 -10.64 12.58 -11.93
N PRO A 61 -10.10 12.56 -13.17
CA PRO A 61 -10.56 13.43 -14.24
C PRO A 61 -12.02 13.15 -14.57
N ARG A 62 -12.72 14.18 -15.08
CA ARG A 62 -14.11 14.03 -15.50
C ARG A 62 -14.19 13.05 -16.68
N PHE A 63 -15.04 12.03 -16.56
CA PHE A 63 -15.27 11.12 -17.68
C PHE A 63 -16.01 11.84 -18.82
N PRO A 64 -15.64 11.59 -20.10
CA PRO A 64 -16.31 12.19 -21.26
C PRO A 64 -17.80 11.91 -21.27
N LYS A 65 -18.65 12.92 -21.52
CA LYS A 65 -20.12 12.77 -21.42
C LYS A 65 -20.72 12.06 -22.64
N LYS A 66 -21.85 11.39 -22.42
CA LYS A 66 -22.74 10.99 -23.53
C LYS A 66 -23.34 12.24 -24.16
N LYS A 67 -23.52 12.20 -25.49
CA LYS A 67 -24.19 13.27 -26.23
C LYS A 67 -25.68 13.29 -25.84
N MET A 68 -26.23 14.47 -25.59
CA MET A 68 -27.64 14.64 -25.18
C MET A 68 -28.61 14.55 -26.37
N PHE A 69 -28.17 14.94 -27.58
CA PHE A 69 -28.97 14.92 -28.79
C PHE A 69 -28.18 14.31 -29.96
N GLY A 70 -28.82 13.40 -30.70
CA GLY A 70 -28.19 12.65 -31.79
C GLY A 70 -27.28 11.52 -31.31
N ARG A 71 -27.10 10.49 -32.16
CA ARG A 71 -26.21 9.36 -31.87
C ARG A 71 -24.81 9.67 -32.38
N THR A 72 -23.80 9.59 -31.52
CA THR A 72 -22.38 9.85 -31.87
C THR A 72 -21.88 9.01 -33.04
N LYS A 73 -22.38 7.77 -33.19
CA LYS A 73 -22.00 6.91 -34.32
C LYS A 73 -22.36 7.48 -35.70
N ASN A 74 -23.28 8.46 -35.76
CA ASN A 74 -23.76 9.04 -37.00
C ASN A 74 -22.85 10.16 -37.52
N SER A 75 -21.77 10.51 -36.82
CA SER A 75 -20.86 11.59 -37.20
C SER A 75 -19.41 11.21 -36.92
N GLN A 76 -18.59 11.18 -37.97
CA GLN A 76 -17.17 10.88 -37.87
C GLN A 76 -16.43 11.92 -37.00
N SER A 77 -16.82 13.19 -37.06
CA SER A 77 -16.22 14.23 -36.22
C SER A 77 -16.52 14.00 -34.74
N ASP A 78 -17.77 13.67 -34.39
CA ASP A 78 -18.14 13.35 -33.00
C ASP A 78 -17.38 12.13 -32.47
N ILE A 79 -17.18 11.09 -33.30
CA ILE A 79 -16.41 9.90 -32.94
C ILE A 79 -14.97 10.28 -32.62
N LYS A 80 -14.33 11.07 -33.50
CA LYS A 80 -12.94 11.54 -33.33
C LYS A 80 -12.78 12.44 -32.09
N THR A 81 -13.68 13.40 -31.89
CA THR A 81 -13.67 14.27 -30.70
C THR A 81 -13.77 13.45 -29.42
N ARG A 82 -14.70 12.49 -29.35
CA ARG A 82 -14.80 11.59 -28.20
C ARG A 82 -13.54 10.72 -28.03
N GLY A 83 -12.92 10.29 -29.13
CA GLY A 83 -11.64 9.56 -29.09
C GLY A 83 -10.55 10.36 -28.38
N LEU A 84 -10.41 11.64 -28.69
CA LEU A 84 -9.45 12.55 -28.05
C LEU A 84 -9.75 12.74 -26.55
N GLU A 85 -11.02 12.95 -26.18
CA GLU A 85 -11.42 13.08 -24.78
C GLU A 85 -11.14 11.79 -23.98
N LEU A 86 -11.42 10.62 -24.57
CA LEU A 86 -11.12 9.32 -23.96
C LEU A 86 -9.61 9.08 -23.84
N GLN A 87 -8.82 9.51 -24.83
CA GLN A 87 -7.37 9.41 -24.80
C GLN A 87 -6.80 10.21 -23.61
N GLN A 88 -7.19 11.47 -23.48
CA GLN A 88 -6.77 12.33 -22.37
C GLN A 88 -7.17 11.75 -21.01
N TYR A 89 -8.40 11.26 -20.91
CA TYR A 89 -8.91 10.60 -19.71
C TYR A 89 -8.04 9.38 -19.34
N LEU A 90 -7.82 8.45 -20.29
CA LEU A 90 -7.05 7.24 -20.07
C LEU A 90 -5.60 7.53 -19.74
N GLU A 91 -4.95 8.46 -20.44
CA GLU A 91 -3.58 8.84 -20.14
C GLU A 91 -3.46 9.39 -18.72
N THR A 92 -4.42 10.21 -18.29
CA THR A 92 -4.43 10.74 -16.92
C THR A 92 -4.58 9.62 -15.90
N ILE A 93 -5.57 8.72 -16.05
CA ILE A 93 -5.84 7.70 -15.03
C ILE A 93 -4.75 6.61 -14.99
N LEU A 94 -4.26 6.16 -16.15
CA LEU A 94 -3.26 5.08 -16.20
C LEU A 94 -1.91 5.52 -15.65
N ASN A 95 -1.63 6.82 -15.58
CA ASN A 95 -0.43 7.36 -14.96
C ASN A 95 -0.54 7.60 -13.44
N ILE A 96 -1.63 7.17 -12.80
CA ILE A 96 -1.76 7.16 -11.34
C ILE A 96 -1.19 5.83 -10.80
N PRO A 97 -0.03 5.80 -10.12
CA PRO A 97 0.59 4.52 -9.77
C PRO A 97 -0.18 3.71 -8.73
N SER A 98 -0.88 4.38 -7.81
CA SER A 98 -1.58 3.73 -6.70
C SER A 98 -2.74 2.84 -7.14
N ILE A 99 -3.33 3.08 -8.32
CA ILE A 99 -4.45 2.29 -8.84
C ILE A 99 -4.00 1.00 -9.54
N TRP A 100 -2.71 0.84 -9.89
CA TRP A 100 -2.21 -0.32 -10.64
C TRP A 100 -2.32 -1.66 -9.88
N SER A 101 -2.56 -1.60 -8.57
CA SER A 101 -2.82 -2.78 -7.75
C SER A 101 -4.20 -3.39 -8.01
N PHE A 102 -5.17 -2.63 -8.53
CA PHE A 102 -6.52 -3.12 -8.79
C PHE A 102 -6.56 -4.09 -9.97
N GLN A 103 -7.26 -5.21 -9.77
CA GLN A 103 -7.24 -6.32 -10.72
C GLN A 103 -7.79 -5.91 -12.11
N PHE A 104 -8.86 -5.12 -12.15
CA PHE A 104 -9.51 -4.70 -13.40
C PHE A 104 -8.61 -3.82 -14.29
N LEU A 105 -7.59 -3.16 -13.72
CA LEU A 105 -6.64 -2.37 -14.51
C LEU A 105 -5.61 -3.22 -15.25
N ARG A 106 -5.37 -4.46 -14.82
CA ARG A 106 -4.43 -5.37 -15.49
C ARG A 106 -4.82 -5.66 -16.94
N GLU A 107 -6.12 -5.61 -17.25
CA GLU A 107 -6.61 -5.74 -18.62
C GLU A 107 -6.15 -4.58 -19.51
N TYR A 108 -5.92 -3.40 -18.94
CA TYR A 108 -5.50 -2.22 -19.71
C TYR A 108 -3.99 -2.14 -19.82
N LEU A 109 -3.26 -2.50 -18.77
CA LEU A 109 -1.81 -2.35 -18.79
C LEU A 109 -1.13 -3.33 -19.76
N PRO A 110 -0.07 -2.91 -20.47
CA PRO A 110 0.78 -3.81 -21.24
C PRO A 110 1.37 -4.87 -20.31
N LYS A 111 1.46 -6.10 -20.82
CA LYS A 111 2.30 -7.12 -20.19
C LYS A 111 3.74 -6.69 -20.41
N VAL A 112 4.25 -5.79 -19.57
CA VAL A 112 5.68 -5.55 -19.47
C VAL A 112 6.29 -6.93 -19.27
N GLN A 113 7.25 -7.34 -20.12
CA GLN A 113 8.03 -8.55 -19.86
C GLN A 113 8.44 -8.51 -18.39
N GLN A 114 7.84 -9.39 -17.60
CA GLN A 114 7.90 -9.38 -16.15
C GLN A 114 9.29 -9.83 -15.71
N ILE A 115 10.26 -8.93 -15.77
CA ILE A 115 11.26 -8.90 -14.72
C ILE A 115 10.56 -8.20 -13.54
N ASP A 116 9.79 -8.97 -12.76
CA ASP A 116 10.26 -9.40 -11.43
C ASP A 116 9.19 -9.68 -10.36
N GLU A 117 7.88 -9.39 -10.53
CA GLU A 117 6.96 -9.54 -9.37
C GLU A 117 5.67 -10.34 -9.54
N THR A 118 5.11 -10.47 -10.74
CA THR A 118 3.83 -11.17 -10.91
C THR A 118 3.91 -12.50 -11.68
N CYS A 119 4.91 -12.73 -12.55
CA CYS A 119 5.11 -14.05 -13.19
C CYS A 119 5.75 -15.09 -12.26
N ARG A 120 6.48 -14.63 -11.23
CA ARG A 120 7.13 -15.53 -10.26
C ARG A 120 6.16 -16.29 -9.35
N LEU A 121 4.85 -16.01 -9.40
CA LEU A 121 3.86 -16.78 -8.65
C LEU A 121 3.49 -18.09 -9.36
N GLU A 122 3.69 -18.19 -10.67
CA GLU A 122 3.38 -19.41 -11.43
C GLU A 122 4.60 -20.32 -11.65
N GLN A 123 5.83 -19.85 -11.35
CA GLN A 123 7.09 -20.59 -11.62
C GLN A 123 7.94 -20.94 -10.38
N ILE A 124 7.61 -20.50 -9.16
CA ILE A 124 8.37 -20.87 -7.92
C ILE A 124 7.78 -22.14 -7.29
N ASN A 125 7.65 -23.19 -8.08
CA ASN A 125 7.45 -24.56 -7.57
C ASN A 125 8.68 -25.44 -7.80
N THR A 126 9.78 -24.92 -8.35
CA THR A 126 10.86 -25.79 -8.85
C THR A 126 12.30 -25.43 -8.51
N GLU A 127 12.64 -24.38 -7.75
CA GLU A 127 14.07 -24.17 -7.43
C GLU A 127 14.32 -23.50 -6.07
N TYR A 128 14.54 -24.34 -5.06
CA TYR A 128 15.09 -23.96 -3.76
C TYR A 128 16.59 -24.28 -3.73
N SER A 129 17.43 -23.26 -3.50
CA SER A 129 18.87 -23.47 -3.20
C SER A 129 19.06 -23.90 -1.74
N LYS A 130 19.75 -25.02 -1.53
CA LYS A 130 20.01 -25.63 -0.21
C LYS A 130 20.73 -24.69 0.76
N ASP A 131 21.60 -23.82 0.26
CA ASP A 131 22.48 -23.00 1.11
C ASP A 131 21.75 -21.82 1.76
N LEU A 132 20.76 -21.24 1.07
CA LEU A 132 19.87 -20.21 1.65
C LEU A 132 18.91 -20.80 2.70
N CYS A 133 18.50 -22.05 2.50
CA CYS A 133 17.61 -22.78 3.41
C CYS A 133 18.29 -23.00 4.78
N TRP A 134 19.59 -23.25 4.81
CA TRP A 134 20.34 -23.46 6.05
C TRP A 134 20.48 -22.20 6.90
N LEU A 135 20.74 -21.05 6.29
CA LEU A 135 20.82 -19.76 7.00
C LEU A 135 19.46 -19.38 7.62
N GLN A 136 18.37 -19.58 6.88
CA GLN A 136 17.02 -19.35 7.38
C GLN A 136 16.61 -20.37 8.45
N MET A 137 17.03 -21.63 8.33
CA MET A 137 16.84 -22.66 9.36
C MET A 137 17.58 -22.33 10.66
N ASP A 138 18.78 -21.76 10.59
CA ASP A 138 19.56 -21.42 11.78
C ASP A 138 18.97 -20.23 12.53
N GLU A 139 18.49 -19.22 11.81
CA GLU A 139 17.79 -18.06 12.39
C GLU A 139 16.41 -18.47 12.96
N LEU A 140 15.68 -19.36 12.26
CA LEU A 140 14.46 -19.96 12.77
C LEU A 140 14.71 -20.83 14.01
N LYS A 141 15.77 -21.64 14.03
CA LYS A 141 16.19 -22.42 15.21
C LYS A 141 16.51 -21.53 16.39
N LYS A 142 17.27 -20.44 16.18
CA LYS A 142 17.57 -19.47 17.24
C LYS A 142 16.30 -18.83 17.80
N SER A 143 15.38 -18.43 16.92
CA SER A 143 14.09 -17.86 17.32
C SER A 143 13.16 -18.88 18.00
N PHE A 144 13.28 -20.17 17.66
CA PHE A 144 12.50 -21.25 18.24
C PHE A 144 13.02 -21.61 19.63
N LEU A 145 14.34 -21.71 19.79
CA LEU A 145 14.99 -21.96 21.09
C LEU A 145 14.72 -20.81 22.07
N GLN A 146 14.81 -19.55 21.62
CA GLN A 146 14.41 -18.38 22.42
C GLN A 146 12.93 -18.43 22.83
N ARG A 147 12.04 -18.95 21.98
CA ARG A 147 10.63 -19.15 22.31
C ARG A 147 10.45 -20.33 23.27
N GLN A 148 11.25 -21.39 23.16
CA GLN A 148 11.14 -22.57 24.00
C GLN A 148 11.51 -22.27 25.47
N ASP A 149 12.45 -21.35 25.71
CA ASP A 149 12.76 -20.84 27.05
C ASP A 149 11.61 -20.04 27.69
N LEU A 150 10.79 -19.36 26.87
CA LEU A 150 9.56 -18.68 27.32
C LEU A 150 8.39 -19.65 27.53
N PHE A 151 8.31 -20.73 26.75
CA PHE A 151 7.19 -21.68 26.75
C PHE A 151 7.26 -22.79 27.82
N GLN A 152 8.37 -22.95 28.55
CA GLN A 152 8.41 -23.86 29.71
C GLN A 152 7.70 -23.29 30.96
N SER A 153 7.31 -22.00 30.96
CA SER A 153 6.60 -21.40 32.10
C SER A 153 5.07 -21.47 32.04
N ASN A 154 4.46 -21.85 30.91
CA ASN A 154 3.00 -21.82 30.78
C ASN A 154 2.46 -22.98 29.91
N LYS A 155 2.37 -24.18 30.51
CA LYS A 155 1.56 -25.29 29.95
C LYS A 155 0.23 -25.38 30.67
N LYS A 156 -0.85 -24.99 29.98
CA LYS A 156 -2.16 -25.67 29.92
C LYS A 156 -3.15 -24.84 29.10
N ASN A 157 -3.29 -25.14 27.82
CA ASN A 157 -4.52 -25.72 27.27
C ASN A 157 -4.45 -25.91 25.76
N ASN A 158 -4.89 -27.10 25.36
CA ASN A 158 -4.90 -27.63 24.01
C ASN A 158 -5.90 -26.88 23.12
N GLN A 159 -5.52 -26.60 21.87
CA GLN A 159 -6.43 -26.69 20.74
C GLN A 159 -5.69 -27.04 19.45
N LYS A 160 -6.33 -27.91 18.68
CA LYS A 160 -5.85 -28.71 17.56
C LYS A 160 -5.32 -27.84 16.41
N GLY A 161 -4.10 -28.13 15.98
CA GLY A 161 -3.47 -27.55 14.82
C GLY A 161 -4.16 -27.97 13.52
N ASN A 162 -4.65 -26.99 12.78
CA ASN A 162 -4.98 -27.16 11.37
C ASN A 162 -3.69 -27.14 10.55
N LYS A 163 -3.68 -28.00 9.53
CA LYS A 163 -2.59 -28.31 8.59
C LYS A 163 -1.82 -27.06 8.15
N THR A 164 -0.51 -27.09 8.36
CA THR A 164 0.46 -26.15 7.80
C THR A 164 0.37 -26.14 6.27
N SER A 165 -0.28 -25.13 5.71
CA SER A 165 0.00 -24.71 4.33
C SER A 165 1.49 -24.43 4.23
N GLY A 166 2.17 -24.94 3.19
CA GLY A 166 3.60 -24.67 2.93
C GLY A 166 3.93 -23.22 2.57
N TYR A 167 3.07 -22.27 2.95
CA TYR A 167 3.24 -20.85 2.73
C TYR A 167 4.27 -20.28 3.71
N TYR A 168 5.37 -19.78 3.16
CA TYR A 168 6.35 -19.01 3.92
C TYR A 168 5.95 -17.53 3.90
N GLN A 169 5.82 -16.93 5.08
CA GLN A 169 5.47 -15.51 5.22
C GLN A 169 6.52 -14.63 4.54
N ARG A 170 6.10 -13.88 3.52
CA ARG A 170 6.99 -12.98 2.77
C ARG A 170 7.20 -11.63 3.45
N TYR A 171 6.16 -11.11 4.09
CA TYR A 171 6.13 -9.74 4.60
C TYR A 171 6.10 -9.74 6.12
N HIS A 172 7.12 -9.12 6.72
CA HIS A 172 7.21 -8.93 8.16
C HIS A 172 7.17 -7.46 8.52
N PHE A 173 6.45 -7.15 9.58
CA PHE A 173 6.26 -5.79 10.06
C PHE A 173 6.87 -5.63 11.44
N THR A 174 7.63 -4.54 11.61
CA THR A 174 8.10 -4.08 12.91
C THR A 174 7.64 -2.64 13.11
N ILE A 175 7.06 -2.35 14.25
CA ILE A 175 6.69 -0.99 14.65
C ILE A 175 7.60 -0.64 15.80
N ASN A 176 8.53 0.30 15.58
CA ASN A 176 9.57 0.60 16.56
C ASN A 176 9.24 1.87 17.35
N GLU A 177 8.68 2.86 16.67
CA GLU A 177 8.51 4.20 17.19
C GLU A 177 7.11 4.70 16.90
N PHE A 178 6.73 5.75 17.63
CA PHE A 178 5.54 6.52 17.35
C PHE A 178 5.81 8.01 17.55
N ILE A 179 5.10 8.83 16.80
CA ILE A 179 5.14 10.28 16.90
C ILE A 179 3.73 10.74 17.25
N ILE A 180 3.61 11.61 18.25
CA ILE A 180 2.37 12.31 18.55
C ILE A 180 2.38 13.60 17.71
N GLN A 181 1.45 13.71 16.77
CA GLN A 181 1.26 14.90 15.95
C GLN A 181 -0.13 15.48 16.20
N ASN A 182 -0.20 16.70 16.69
CA ASN A 182 -1.45 17.39 17.04
C ASN A 182 -2.34 16.46 17.90
N ASP A 183 -3.44 15.98 17.33
CA ASP A 183 -4.46 15.15 17.99
C ASP A 183 -4.43 13.67 17.58
N HIS A 184 -3.29 13.14 17.13
CA HIS A 184 -3.21 11.72 16.78
C HIS A 184 -1.81 11.14 16.94
N VAL A 185 -1.78 9.81 17.04
CA VAL A 185 -0.55 9.01 17.05
C VAL A 185 -0.29 8.48 15.64
N GLN A 186 0.92 8.70 15.14
CA GLN A 186 1.48 8.04 13.97
C GLN A 186 2.49 6.99 14.42
N TYR A 187 2.38 5.79 13.87
CA TYR A 187 3.32 4.71 14.09
C TYR A 187 4.33 4.68 12.95
N LEU A 188 5.61 4.57 13.30
CA LEU A 188 6.68 4.34 12.35
C LEU A 188 6.85 2.83 12.15
N ILE A 189 6.54 2.37 10.94
CA ILE A 189 6.46 0.95 10.60
C ILE A 189 7.53 0.60 9.57
N ILE A 190 8.23 -0.50 9.81
CA ILE A 190 9.20 -1.10 8.90
C ILE A 190 8.58 -2.37 8.33
N LEU A 191 8.41 -2.41 7.00
CA LEU A 191 8.08 -3.60 6.23
C LEU A 191 9.38 -4.24 5.73
N THR A 192 9.60 -5.51 6.03
CA THR A 192 10.66 -6.33 5.44
C THR A 192 10.06 -7.27 4.40
N ASP A 193 10.46 -7.14 3.13
CA ASP A 193 10.16 -8.09 2.04
C ASP A 193 11.28 -9.14 1.99
N THR A 194 11.08 -10.30 2.61
CA THR A 194 12.12 -11.34 2.77
C THR A 194 12.60 -11.90 1.43
N LYS A 195 11.77 -11.86 0.41
CA LYS A 195 12.11 -12.31 -0.94
C LYS A 195 13.08 -11.38 -1.65
N LYS A 196 12.94 -10.07 -1.42
CA LYS A 196 13.75 -9.02 -2.09
C LYS A 196 14.83 -8.42 -1.21
N THR A 197 14.96 -8.92 0.03
CA THR A 197 15.83 -8.38 1.08
C THR A 197 15.73 -6.85 1.25
N THR A 198 14.59 -6.27 0.86
CA THR A 198 14.36 -4.82 0.85
C THR A 198 13.48 -4.45 2.04
N LYS A 199 13.84 -3.36 2.72
CA LYS A 199 13.05 -2.80 3.82
C LYS A 199 12.44 -1.48 3.39
N TYR A 200 11.20 -1.25 3.80
CA TYR A 200 10.46 -0.01 3.56
C TYR A 200 10.02 0.57 4.89
N GLN A 201 10.35 1.83 5.13
CA GLN A 201 9.87 2.60 6.28
C GLN A 201 8.71 3.50 5.84
N PHE A 202 7.63 3.47 6.60
CA PHE A 202 6.45 4.28 6.33
C PHE A 202 5.72 4.61 7.64
N GLU A 203 4.86 5.62 7.58
CA GLU A 203 4.11 6.10 8.73
C GLU A 203 2.62 5.83 8.54
N MET A 204 1.95 5.35 9.58
CA MET A 204 0.51 5.13 9.56
C MET A 204 -0.15 5.41 10.89
N ARG A 205 -1.39 5.90 10.84
CA ARG A 205 -2.24 6.02 12.03
C ARG A 205 -3.03 4.73 12.24
N TYR A 206 -3.47 4.52 13.48
CA TYR A 206 -4.39 3.43 13.82
C TYR A 206 -5.60 3.36 12.88
N SER A 207 -6.19 4.50 12.52
CA SER A 207 -7.36 4.56 11.64
C SER A 207 -7.07 4.03 10.23
N ASN A 208 -5.86 4.23 9.71
CA ASN A 208 -5.49 3.72 8.38
C ASN A 208 -5.39 2.20 8.37
N LEU A 209 -4.77 1.63 9.42
CA LEU A 209 -4.68 0.17 9.60
C LEU A 209 -6.08 -0.44 9.83
N ARG A 210 -6.93 0.27 10.57
CA ARG A 210 -8.33 -0.14 10.79
C ARG A 210 -9.11 -0.14 9.49
N ASP A 211 -8.96 0.88 8.64
CA ASP A 211 -9.64 0.92 7.36
C ASP A 211 -9.24 -0.28 6.47
N CYS A 212 -7.97 -0.69 6.49
CA CYS A 212 -7.52 -1.92 5.83
C CYS A 212 -8.21 -3.18 6.39
N HIS A 213 -8.31 -3.30 7.72
CA HIS A 213 -9.04 -4.40 8.36
C HIS A 213 -10.52 -4.45 7.95
N LEU A 214 -11.21 -3.30 7.92
CA LEU A 214 -12.61 -3.22 7.50
C LEU A 214 -12.81 -3.61 6.03
N LEU A 215 -11.82 -3.38 5.16
CA LEU A 215 -11.85 -3.85 3.77
C LEU A 215 -11.76 -5.38 3.71
N LEU A 216 -10.91 -5.99 4.52
CA LEU A 216 -10.82 -7.45 4.61
C LEU A 216 -12.11 -8.08 5.15
N GLU A 217 -12.74 -7.48 6.16
CA GLU A 217 -14.01 -7.97 6.70
C GLU A 217 -15.11 -8.02 5.63
N LYS A 218 -15.12 -7.07 4.69
CA LYS A 218 -16.09 -7.01 3.58
C LYS A 218 -15.86 -8.09 2.52
N GLN A 219 -14.63 -8.60 2.36
CA GLN A 219 -14.27 -9.60 1.34
C GLN A 219 -14.44 -11.05 1.83
N GLN A 220 -15.47 -11.34 2.63
CA GLN A 220 -15.81 -12.68 3.15
C GLN A 220 -14.85 -13.25 4.22
N PHE A 221 -13.79 -12.52 4.62
CA PHE A 221 -12.86 -12.98 5.65
C PHE A 221 -13.31 -12.72 7.09
N LYS A 222 -14.50 -12.14 7.30
CA LYS A 222 -14.98 -11.68 8.62
C LYS A 222 -14.80 -12.73 9.74
N ASN A 223 -15.02 -14.01 9.45
CA ASN A 223 -14.94 -15.09 10.44
C ASN A 223 -13.53 -15.67 10.62
N CYS A 224 -12.58 -15.28 9.76
CA CYS A 224 -11.21 -15.80 9.75
C CYS A 224 -10.16 -14.76 10.17
N LEU A 225 -10.56 -13.48 10.28
CA LEU A 225 -9.64 -12.42 10.63
C LEU A 225 -9.28 -12.45 12.13
N PRO A 226 -8.00 -12.26 12.49
CA PRO A 226 -7.63 -12.03 13.87
C PRO A 226 -8.30 -10.77 14.40
N GLN A 227 -8.51 -10.71 15.71
CA GLN A 227 -9.17 -9.57 16.33
C GLN A 227 -8.34 -8.30 16.12
N PHE A 228 -8.94 -7.28 15.50
CA PHE A 228 -8.31 -5.99 15.36
C PHE A 228 -8.22 -5.28 16.72
N PRO A 229 -7.12 -4.58 17.03
CA PRO A 229 -6.97 -3.87 18.31
C PRO A 229 -8.12 -2.88 18.51
N LYS A 230 -8.85 -2.99 19.62
CA LYS A 230 -10.07 -2.19 19.85
C LYS A 230 -9.72 -0.71 20.08
N ARG A 231 -10.59 0.17 19.56
CA ARG A 231 -10.57 1.60 19.94
C ARG A 231 -10.99 1.69 21.41
N ARG A 232 -10.21 2.39 22.23
CA ARG A 232 -10.64 2.72 23.60
C ARG A 232 -11.58 3.93 23.56
N LEU A 233 -12.69 3.83 24.29
CA LEU A 233 -13.74 4.86 24.37
C LEU A 233 -13.50 5.86 25.52
N ILE A 234 -12.59 5.56 26.44
CA ILE A 234 -12.35 6.33 27.66
C ILE A 234 -10.84 6.56 27.83
N GLY A 235 -10.45 7.83 28.01
CA GLY A 235 -9.05 8.28 28.10
C GLY A 235 -8.43 8.50 26.71
N GLN A 236 -7.88 9.69 26.47
CA GLN A 236 -7.16 9.95 25.22
C GLN A 236 -5.90 9.09 25.22
N THR A 237 -5.85 8.06 24.37
CA THR A 237 -4.65 7.19 24.24
C THR A 237 -3.38 8.00 23.98
N ILE A 238 -3.52 9.19 23.40
CA ILE A 238 -2.44 10.15 23.11
C ILE A 238 -1.70 10.60 24.39
N HIS A 239 -2.39 10.67 25.54
CA HIS A 239 -1.80 11.16 26.78
C HIS A 239 -1.17 10.06 27.65
N ASN A 240 -1.23 8.80 27.22
CA ASN A 240 -0.66 7.69 27.98
C ASN A 240 0.30 6.87 27.09
N PRO A 241 1.62 7.11 27.20
CA PRO A 241 2.63 6.42 26.40
C PRO A 241 2.56 4.89 26.51
N GLN A 242 2.27 4.34 27.69
CA GLN A 242 2.13 2.90 27.87
C GLN A 242 0.99 2.34 27.02
N GLN A 243 -0.14 3.04 26.94
CA GLN A 243 -1.26 2.61 26.11
C GLN A 243 -0.95 2.71 24.60
N ILE A 244 -0.09 3.65 24.22
CA ILE A 244 0.38 3.75 22.84
C ILE A 244 1.27 2.55 22.50
N GLN A 245 2.19 2.18 23.39
CA GLN A 245 3.05 1.00 23.26
C GLN A 245 2.26 -0.30 23.24
N ASP A 246 1.29 -0.48 24.14
CA ASP A 246 0.41 -1.66 24.14
C ASP A 246 -0.33 -1.81 22.79
N ARG A 247 -0.79 -0.69 22.22
CA ARG A 247 -1.45 -0.68 20.90
C ARG A 247 -0.47 -0.94 19.77
N GLN A 248 0.75 -0.39 19.84
CA GLN A 248 1.83 -0.64 18.90
C GLN A 248 2.11 -2.14 18.80
N ASP A 249 2.30 -2.80 19.93
CA ASP A 249 2.48 -4.25 20.05
C ASP A 249 1.33 -5.03 19.41
N GLN A 250 0.09 -4.66 19.74
CA GLN A 250 -1.10 -5.31 19.21
C GLN A 250 -1.22 -5.15 17.69
N LEU A 251 -0.92 -3.96 17.16
CA LEU A 251 -0.93 -3.68 15.72
C LEU A 251 0.17 -4.46 14.99
N GLN A 252 1.38 -4.53 15.56
CA GLN A 252 2.48 -5.32 15.00
C GLN A 252 2.11 -6.80 14.93
N ARG A 253 1.58 -7.35 16.03
CA ARG A 253 1.12 -8.75 16.06
C ARG A 253 0.01 -8.99 15.03
N TYR A 254 -0.99 -8.11 14.99
CA TYR A 254 -2.09 -8.19 14.03
C TYR A 254 -1.60 -8.19 12.57
N LEU A 255 -0.72 -7.26 12.20
CA LEU A 255 -0.15 -7.19 10.86
C LEU A 255 0.60 -8.48 10.50
N ASN A 256 1.47 -8.97 11.38
CA ASN A 256 2.20 -10.19 11.11
C ASN A 256 1.29 -11.43 11.02
N GLN A 257 0.17 -11.46 11.76
CA GLN A 257 -0.82 -12.54 11.67
C GLN A 257 -1.61 -12.53 10.36
N ILE A 258 -2.06 -11.37 9.88
CA ILE A 258 -2.80 -11.35 8.61
C ILE A 258 -1.89 -11.63 7.41
N PHE A 259 -0.61 -11.26 7.49
CA PHE A 259 0.38 -11.53 6.44
C PHE A 259 0.99 -12.92 6.51
N SER A 260 0.67 -13.73 7.53
CA SER A 260 1.05 -15.15 7.59
C SER A 260 0.04 -16.07 6.91
N VAL A 261 -1.09 -15.55 6.42
CA VAL A 261 -2.16 -16.31 5.76
C VAL A 261 -2.17 -16.00 4.27
N GLN A 262 -1.96 -17.01 3.42
CA GLN A 262 -1.79 -16.82 1.98
C GLN A 262 -3.02 -16.15 1.34
N GLU A 263 -4.22 -16.62 1.68
CA GLU A 263 -5.48 -16.13 1.12
C GLU A 263 -5.70 -14.64 1.40
N PHE A 264 -5.25 -14.16 2.57
CA PHE A 264 -5.32 -12.74 2.90
C PHE A 264 -4.30 -11.95 2.08
N VAL A 265 -3.07 -12.44 1.95
CA VAL A 265 -1.99 -11.75 1.21
C VAL A 265 -2.32 -11.61 -0.27
N GLU A 266 -3.05 -12.56 -0.84
CA GLU A 266 -3.51 -12.53 -2.23
C GLU A 266 -4.76 -11.67 -2.44
N SER A 267 -5.44 -11.27 -1.36
CA SER A 267 -6.63 -10.41 -1.43
C SER A 267 -6.28 -8.99 -1.92
N GLU A 268 -7.21 -8.37 -2.65
CA GLU A 268 -7.03 -7.03 -3.21
C GLU A 268 -6.66 -5.97 -2.13
N PRO A 269 -7.25 -5.96 -0.91
CA PRO A 269 -6.89 -5.01 0.14
C PRO A 269 -5.41 -5.10 0.56
N LEU A 270 -4.86 -6.30 0.74
CA LEU A 270 -3.45 -6.45 1.15
C LEU A 270 -2.48 -6.26 -0.01
N VAL A 271 -2.85 -6.66 -1.23
CA VAL A 271 -2.08 -6.32 -2.42
C VAL A 271 -1.97 -4.80 -2.57
N TYR A 272 -3.09 -4.08 -2.48
CA TYR A 272 -3.11 -2.62 -2.48
C TYR A 272 -2.24 -2.04 -1.36
N PHE A 273 -2.37 -2.57 -0.14
CA PHE A 273 -1.63 -2.12 1.04
C PHE A 273 -0.11 -2.21 0.82
N ILE A 274 0.39 -3.35 0.33
CA ILE A 274 1.81 -3.56 0.03
C ILE A 274 2.26 -2.67 -1.13
N THR A 275 1.49 -2.58 -2.22
CA THR A 275 1.83 -1.72 -3.36
C THR A 275 1.97 -0.27 -2.92
N ARG A 276 1.05 0.22 -2.08
CA ARG A 276 1.11 1.57 -1.54
C ARG A 276 2.38 1.80 -0.71
N ILE A 277 2.71 0.89 0.20
CA ILE A 277 3.94 0.99 1.01
C ILE A 277 5.19 1.04 0.11
N LYS A 278 5.25 0.23 -0.95
CA LYS A 278 6.39 0.22 -1.87
C LYS A 278 6.52 1.51 -2.69
N LEU A 279 5.40 2.18 -2.98
CA LEU A 279 5.37 3.42 -3.74
C LEU A 279 5.69 4.66 -2.87
N GLU A 280 5.13 4.70 -1.66
CA GLU A 280 5.19 5.88 -0.78
C GLU A 280 6.28 5.76 0.31
N GLY A 281 6.67 4.55 0.67
CA GLY A 281 7.62 4.27 1.74
C GLY A 281 9.07 4.56 1.35
N LYS A 282 9.88 4.94 2.34
CA LYS A 282 11.31 5.17 2.18
C LYS A 282 12.03 3.82 2.19
N SER A 283 12.71 3.46 1.11
CA SER A 283 13.55 2.25 1.06
C SER A 283 14.75 2.40 1.99
N ILE A 284 14.93 1.48 2.93
CA ILE A 284 16.13 1.40 3.77
C ILE A 284 17.12 0.47 3.07
N ARG A 285 18.24 1.01 2.60
CA ARG A 285 19.36 0.19 2.08
C ARG A 285 20.14 -0.38 3.27
N GLN A 286 20.42 -1.69 3.27
CA GLN A 286 21.32 -2.30 4.26
C GLN A 286 22.69 -1.59 4.14
N GLY A 287 23.08 -0.87 5.20
CA GLY A 287 24.31 -0.08 5.26
C GLY A 287 24.24 1.24 6.06
N GLN A 288 23.04 1.73 6.42
CA GLN A 288 22.88 2.97 7.21
C GLN A 288 22.16 2.79 8.56
N ALA A 289 21.86 1.55 8.96
CA ALA A 289 20.98 1.27 10.10
C ALA A 289 21.63 1.36 11.50
N GLU A 290 22.89 1.77 11.64
CA GLU A 290 23.59 1.79 12.94
C GLU A 290 23.71 3.17 13.62
N ARG A 291 23.13 4.25 13.07
CA ARG A 291 23.29 5.60 13.67
C ARG A 291 22.04 6.27 14.23
N VAL A 292 20.85 5.67 14.14
CA VAL A 292 19.60 6.38 14.50
C VAL A 292 19.14 6.11 15.95
N SER A 293 19.72 5.14 16.65
CA SER A 293 19.19 4.65 17.94
C SER A 293 19.61 5.41 19.21
N GLN A 294 20.18 6.62 19.14
CA GLN A 294 20.67 7.33 20.36
C GLN A 294 20.15 8.75 20.60
N PHE A 295 19.29 9.32 19.75
CA PHE A 295 18.83 10.70 19.95
C PHE A 295 17.31 10.83 19.83
N SER A 296 16.55 10.38 20.84
CA SER A 296 15.20 10.90 21.11
C SER A 296 14.64 10.38 22.44
N GLN A 297 15.37 10.66 23.52
CA GLN A 297 14.76 10.92 24.83
C GLN A 297 15.17 12.32 25.27
N GLN A 298 14.56 13.36 24.68
CA GLN A 298 14.52 14.68 25.32
C GLN A 298 13.11 15.23 25.23
N VAL A 299 12.44 15.11 26.37
CA VAL A 299 11.26 15.88 26.74
C VAL A 299 11.74 17.31 26.98
N ASN A 300 11.48 18.22 26.05
CA ASN A 300 11.48 19.65 26.36
C ASN A 300 10.03 20.09 26.58
N GLY A 301 9.60 19.96 27.83
CA GLY A 301 8.55 20.80 28.39
C GLY A 301 9.22 21.98 29.09
N SER A 302 9.07 23.17 28.54
CA SER A 302 8.80 24.40 29.29
C SER A 302 8.71 25.59 28.34
N SER A 303 7.53 26.20 28.35
CA SER A 303 7.27 27.52 27.83
C SER A 303 8.10 28.53 28.63
N PHE A 304 8.87 29.40 27.97
CA PHE A 304 9.36 30.62 28.60
C PHE A 304 9.32 31.79 27.59
N ASN A 305 8.70 32.87 28.05
CA ASN A 305 8.40 34.10 27.32
C ASN A 305 9.65 34.74 26.71
N VAL A 306 9.58 35.06 25.42
CA VAL A 306 10.52 35.99 24.76
C VAL A 306 9.89 37.37 24.77
N SER A 307 10.01 38.06 25.90
CA SER A 307 9.78 39.52 26.00
C SER A 307 10.35 40.03 27.32
N GLN A 308 11.65 40.35 27.33
CA GLN A 308 12.33 41.33 28.21
C GLN A 308 13.83 41.01 28.23
N GLY A 309 14.68 42.03 28.00
CA GLY A 309 16.13 41.93 28.16
C GLY A 309 16.94 42.28 26.92
N MET A 310 16.66 43.44 26.29
CA MET A 310 17.56 44.08 25.32
C MET A 310 17.79 45.54 25.74
N GLU A 311 18.13 45.73 27.00
CA GLU A 311 18.55 47.02 27.54
C GLU A 311 19.37 46.72 28.79
N GLU A 312 20.69 46.57 28.60
CA GLU A 312 21.78 46.75 29.59
C GLU A 312 23.00 45.94 29.15
N LEU A 313 23.82 46.55 28.28
CA LEU A 313 25.29 46.57 28.39
C LEU A 313 25.82 47.51 27.31
N ARG A 314 25.72 48.78 27.68
CA ARG A 314 26.43 49.93 27.13
C ARG A 314 27.95 49.70 27.14
N GLU A 315 28.60 50.44 26.26
CA GLU A 315 29.86 51.15 26.53
C GLU A 315 31.06 50.29 26.98
N GLN A 316 31.89 49.92 26.01
CA GLN A 316 33.35 50.00 26.18
C GLN A 316 34.03 50.02 24.80
N LYS A 317 33.94 51.18 24.14
CA LYS A 317 34.87 51.62 23.09
C LYS A 317 35.02 53.13 23.21
N SER A 318 35.91 53.57 24.08
CA SER A 318 36.58 54.87 24.06
C SER A 318 37.66 54.85 25.14
N ILE A 319 38.90 54.57 24.73
CA ILE A 319 40.15 55.33 24.98
C ILE A 319 41.20 54.73 24.06
#